data_AF-A0AAX0HMJ5-F1
#
_entry.id   AF-A0AAX0HMJ5-F1
#
_cell.length_a   1.000
_cell.length_b   1.000
_cell.length_c   1.000
_cell.angle_alpha   90.00
_cell.angle_beta   90.00
_cell.angle_gamma   90.00
#
_symmetry.space_group_name_H-M   'P 1'
#
loop_
_entity.id
_entity.type
_entity.pdbx_description
1 polymer ?
#
loop_
_entity_poly.entity_id
_entity_poly.type
_entity_poly.pdbx_seq_one_letter_code
_entity_poly.pdbx_strand_id
1 'polypeptide(L)'
;MSLSKLFDFYSVFEGFEKLNILNFEDDVFTNIERMLLDDYLKIKSYFALDETSSYALTLLAKNNRKRFSINRKIQHFKALSTLKYLLETGIIKLEYSKEAKKIKDKRQKIKKELRSYVVQDKIIFSNQFTRFFFYFLKPNEKLILQNRYKEVLEYIKEKFELYQSFCFEQLSRELLEKKFNINGVQSYWDKNLELDLYYQDENLCFVGEVKFKNKKICKNILNLLKSKAKSLNLAPNYYIIISKNGFSKEIDKICEQNLLLLDLNDFKILLEE
;
A
#
# COMPACT_ATOMS: atom_id res chain seq x y z
N MET A 1 -22.12 2.68 11.26
CA MET A 1 -21.36 1.94 10.23
C MET A 1 -20.28 1.09 10.90
N SER A 2 -20.06 -0.16 10.47
CA SER A 2 -18.97 -0.99 10.99
C SER A 2 -17.61 -0.50 10.49
N LEU A 3 -16.53 -0.74 11.24
CA LEU A 3 -15.19 -0.31 10.86
C LEU A 3 -14.70 -0.99 9.57
N SER A 4 -15.10 -2.24 9.33
CA SER A 4 -14.83 -2.93 8.06
C SER A 4 -15.50 -2.22 6.88
N LYS A 5 -16.77 -1.83 7.04
CA LYS A 5 -17.48 -1.11 5.97
C LYS A 5 -16.85 0.27 5.74
N LEU A 6 -16.50 0.99 6.81
CA LEU A 6 -15.79 2.26 6.69
C LEU A 6 -14.45 2.10 5.94
N PHE A 7 -13.67 1.07 6.26
CA PHE A 7 -12.42 0.76 5.57
C PHE A 7 -12.64 0.44 4.09
N ASP A 8 -13.70 -0.31 3.75
CA ASP A 8 -14.04 -0.59 2.35
C ASP A 8 -14.25 0.70 1.55
N PHE A 9 -15.03 1.63 2.10
CA PHE A 9 -15.24 2.95 1.49
C PHE A 9 -13.95 3.77 1.45
N TYR A 10 -13.18 3.83 2.53
CA TYR A 10 -11.90 4.55 2.58
C TYR A 10 -10.94 4.09 1.48
N SER A 11 -10.83 2.77 1.28
CA SER A 11 -9.92 2.19 0.28
C SER A 11 -10.24 2.57 -1.18
N VAL A 12 -11.44 3.09 -1.43
CA VAL A 12 -11.94 3.48 -2.76
C VAL A 12 -12.07 5.00 -2.88
N PHE A 13 -12.64 5.65 -1.86
CA PHE A 13 -13.11 7.03 -1.96
C PHE A 13 -12.25 8.03 -1.19
N GLU A 14 -11.21 7.63 -0.45
CA GLU A 14 -10.28 8.60 0.13
C GLU A 14 -9.63 9.45 -0.99
N GLY A 15 -9.79 10.77 -0.89
CA GLY A 15 -9.41 11.74 -1.94
C GLY A 15 -10.46 11.97 -3.04
N PHE A 16 -11.67 11.41 -2.92
CA PHE A 16 -12.78 11.71 -3.82
C PHE A 16 -13.49 13.01 -3.40
N GLU A 17 -13.72 13.94 -4.33
CA GLU A 17 -14.27 15.27 -3.99
C GLU A 17 -15.68 15.24 -3.39
N LYS A 18 -16.48 14.22 -3.70
CA LYS A 18 -17.91 14.16 -3.34
C LYS A 18 -18.21 13.08 -2.31
N LEU A 19 -17.52 13.12 -1.17
CA LEU A 19 -17.78 12.17 -0.08
C LEU A 19 -19.19 12.29 0.49
N ASN A 20 -19.78 13.49 0.45
CA ASN A 20 -21.09 13.81 1.03
C ASN A 20 -22.29 13.17 0.32
N ILE A 21 -22.13 12.69 -0.92
CA ILE A 21 -23.21 12.04 -1.68
C ILE A 21 -23.14 10.51 -1.62
N LEU A 22 -22.12 9.95 -0.96
CA LEU A 22 -21.98 8.50 -0.81
C LEU A 22 -23.11 7.97 0.07
N ASN A 23 -23.75 6.88 -0.38
CA ASN A 23 -24.76 6.20 0.40
C ASN A 23 -24.11 5.11 1.26
N PHE A 24 -23.91 5.40 2.55
CA PHE A 24 -23.33 4.46 3.50
C PHE A 24 -24.29 3.36 3.98
N GLU A 25 -25.56 3.40 3.57
CA GLU A 25 -26.49 2.26 3.77
C GLU A 25 -26.20 1.15 2.75
N ASP A 26 -25.91 1.51 1.51
CA ASP A 26 -25.52 0.58 0.44
C ASP A 26 -24.10 0.02 0.67
N ASP A 27 -23.73 -1.05 -0.04
CA ASP A 27 -22.35 -1.54 -0.04
C ASP A 27 -21.43 -0.69 -0.93
N VAL A 28 -20.11 -0.89 -0.78
CA VAL A 28 -19.10 -0.12 -1.52
C VAL A 28 -19.22 -0.31 -3.03
N PHE A 29 -19.66 -1.48 -3.50
CA PHE A 29 -19.77 -1.78 -4.93
C PHE A 29 -20.98 -1.10 -5.56
N THR A 30 -22.09 -1.00 -4.85
CA THR A 30 -23.23 -0.18 -5.29
C THR A 30 -22.83 1.28 -5.44
N ASN A 31 -22.01 1.81 -4.52
CA ASN A 31 -21.47 3.17 -4.63
C ASN A 31 -20.47 3.30 -5.79
N ILE A 32 -19.62 2.30 -6.03
CA ILE A 32 -18.70 2.27 -7.19
C ILE A 32 -19.51 2.37 -8.50
N GLU A 33 -20.57 1.57 -8.65
CA GLU A 33 -21.42 1.60 -9.84
C GLU A 33 -22.02 3.00 -10.05
N ARG A 34 -22.78 3.47 -9.05
CA ARG A 34 -23.54 4.73 -9.14
C ARG A 34 -22.66 5.96 -9.26
N MET A 35 -21.54 6.01 -8.55
CA MET A 35 -20.71 7.22 -8.43
C MET A 35 -19.56 7.24 -9.42
N LEU A 36 -19.08 6.07 -9.87
CA LEU A 36 -17.85 5.97 -10.67
C LEU A 36 -18.08 5.39 -12.06
N LEU A 37 -18.96 4.38 -12.21
CA LEU A 37 -19.22 3.77 -13.51
C LEU A 37 -20.24 4.57 -14.32
N ASP A 38 -21.38 4.93 -13.72
CA ASP A 38 -22.42 5.76 -14.34
C ASP A 38 -21.86 7.13 -14.76
N ASP A 39 -21.07 7.74 -13.89
CA ASP A 39 -20.48 9.08 -14.07
C ASP A 39 -19.04 9.04 -14.65
N TYR A 40 -18.64 7.94 -15.30
CA TYR A 40 -17.23 7.70 -15.66
C TYR A 40 -16.58 8.82 -16.47
N LEU A 41 -17.27 9.39 -17.47
CA LEU A 41 -16.70 10.47 -18.29
C LEU A 41 -16.37 11.71 -17.46
N LYS A 42 -17.23 12.02 -16.47
CA LYS A 42 -17.00 13.09 -15.53
C LYS A 42 -15.84 12.77 -14.60
N ILE A 43 -15.80 11.56 -14.04
CA ILE A 43 -14.68 11.14 -13.18
C ILE A 43 -13.35 11.18 -13.95
N LYS A 44 -13.33 10.71 -15.19
CA LYS A 44 -12.16 10.75 -16.07
C LYS A 44 -11.68 12.19 -16.29
N SER A 45 -12.59 13.17 -16.37
CA SER A 45 -12.24 14.57 -16.56
C SER A 45 -11.44 15.18 -15.40
N TYR A 46 -11.49 14.58 -14.20
CA TYR A 46 -10.67 15.02 -13.06
C TYR A 46 -9.18 14.76 -13.29
N PHE A 47 -8.84 13.86 -14.21
CA PHE A 47 -7.46 13.51 -14.55
C PHE A 47 -7.08 14.10 -15.91
N ALA A 48 -6.70 15.38 -15.93
CA ALA A 48 -6.19 16.08 -17.11
C ALA A 48 -4.73 15.70 -17.42
N LEU A 49 -4.49 14.42 -17.74
CA LEU A 49 -3.16 13.86 -17.98
C LEU A 49 -2.99 13.46 -19.45
N ASP A 50 -1.76 13.59 -19.96
CA ASP A 50 -1.40 13.03 -21.26
C ASP A 50 -1.45 11.49 -21.23
N GLU A 51 -1.53 10.87 -22.40
CA GLU A 51 -1.65 9.41 -22.54
C GLU A 51 -0.51 8.65 -21.85
N THR A 52 0.71 9.20 -21.85
CA THR A 52 1.87 8.55 -21.23
C THR A 52 1.80 8.59 -19.73
N SER A 53 1.44 9.75 -19.16
CA SER A 53 1.24 9.91 -17.72
C SER A 53 0.11 9.01 -17.22
N SER A 54 -1.02 8.98 -17.94
CA SER A 54 -2.13 8.09 -17.63
C SER A 54 -1.71 6.61 -17.70
N TYR A 55 -0.95 6.21 -18.71
CA TYR A 55 -0.48 4.84 -18.85
C TYR A 55 0.53 4.47 -17.74
N ALA A 56 1.44 5.38 -17.40
CA ALA A 56 2.40 5.19 -16.31
C ALA A 56 1.70 4.97 -14.97
N LEU A 57 0.66 5.76 -14.65
CA LEU A 57 -0.13 5.58 -13.43
C LEU A 57 -0.85 4.23 -13.40
N THR A 58 -1.42 3.78 -14.52
CA THR A 58 -2.01 2.44 -14.62
C THR A 58 -0.99 1.33 -14.36
N LEU A 59 0.25 1.48 -14.85
CA LEU A 59 1.31 0.52 -14.56
C LEU A 59 1.71 0.57 -13.08
N LEU A 60 1.88 1.77 -12.51
CA LEU A 60 2.26 2.00 -11.11
C LEU A 60 1.22 1.46 -10.13
N ALA A 61 -0.06 1.62 -10.43
CA ALA A 61 -1.14 1.11 -9.58
C ALA A 61 -1.09 -0.41 -9.43
N LYS A 62 -0.69 -1.14 -10.48
CA LYS A 62 -0.73 -2.62 -10.54
C LYS A 62 0.58 -3.31 -10.19
N ASN A 63 1.70 -2.60 -10.15
CA ASN A 63 3.02 -3.21 -9.96
C ASN A 63 3.46 -3.24 -8.49
N ASN A 64 4.68 -3.71 -8.24
CA ASN A 64 5.29 -3.79 -6.90
C ASN A 64 5.80 -2.45 -6.36
N ARG A 65 5.23 -1.33 -6.82
CA ARG A 65 5.54 0.06 -6.44
C ARG A 65 6.95 0.52 -6.78
N LYS A 66 7.83 -0.30 -7.36
CA LYS A 66 9.21 0.09 -7.67
C LYS A 66 9.24 1.11 -8.79
N ARG A 67 9.89 2.26 -8.59
CA ARG A 67 9.87 3.37 -9.56
C ARG A 67 10.29 3.01 -10.99
N PHE A 68 11.27 2.11 -11.17
CA PHE A 68 11.77 1.76 -12.52
C PHE A 68 10.97 0.65 -13.21
N SER A 69 9.90 0.14 -12.58
CA SER A 69 9.03 -0.89 -13.16
C SER A 69 8.37 -0.44 -14.48
N ILE A 70 8.07 0.85 -14.64
CA ILE A 70 7.45 1.40 -15.84
C ILE A 70 8.39 1.39 -17.06
N ASN A 71 9.71 1.34 -16.85
CA ASN A 71 10.70 1.32 -17.94
C ASN A 71 10.62 0.05 -18.79
N ARG A 72 9.88 -0.97 -18.33
CA ARG A 72 9.60 -2.19 -19.11
C ARG A 72 8.61 -1.95 -20.26
N LYS A 73 7.83 -0.86 -20.19
CA LYS A 73 6.74 -0.54 -21.13
C LYS A 73 6.85 0.86 -21.71
N ILE A 74 7.58 1.75 -21.05
CA ILE A 74 7.80 3.14 -21.47
C ILE A 74 9.30 3.34 -21.67
N GLN A 75 9.68 4.00 -22.77
CA GLN A 75 11.08 4.33 -23.06
C GLN A 75 11.70 5.12 -21.90
N HIS A 76 12.95 4.77 -21.54
CA HIS A 76 13.65 5.27 -20.36
C HIS A 76 13.55 6.80 -20.13
N PHE A 77 13.89 7.63 -21.13
CA PHE A 77 13.84 9.08 -20.97
C PHE A 77 12.42 9.61 -20.77
N LYS A 78 11.44 9.04 -21.47
CA LYS A 78 10.02 9.39 -21.34
C LYS A 78 9.48 8.95 -19.98
N ALA A 79 9.88 7.79 -19.49
CA ALA A 79 9.52 7.31 -18.16
C ALA A 79 10.08 8.22 -17.06
N LEU A 80 11.33 8.68 -17.19
CA LEU A 80 11.93 9.64 -16.26
C LEU A 80 11.20 10.98 -16.24
N SER A 81 10.93 11.58 -17.41
CA SER A 81 10.21 12.86 -17.48
C SER A 81 8.78 12.73 -16.94
N THR A 82 8.11 11.61 -17.22
CA THR A 82 6.77 11.31 -16.70
C THR A 82 6.78 11.17 -15.18
N LEU A 83 7.71 10.40 -14.62
CA LEU A 83 7.83 10.26 -13.15
C LEU A 83 8.12 11.61 -12.47
N LYS A 84 9.00 12.42 -13.06
CA LYS A 84 9.30 13.76 -12.56
C LYS A 84 8.03 14.62 -12.50
N TYR A 85 7.28 14.69 -13.59
CA TYR A 85 6.01 15.42 -13.65
C TYR A 85 4.99 14.92 -12.62
N LEU A 86 4.81 13.59 -12.50
CA LEU A 86 3.86 13.00 -11.55
C LEU A 86 4.23 13.27 -10.07
N LEU A 87 5.54 13.36 -9.77
CA LEU A 87 6.04 13.73 -8.45
C LEU A 87 5.85 15.24 -8.18
N GLU A 88 6.19 16.09 -9.15
CA GLU A 88 6.05 17.56 -9.04
C GLU A 88 4.60 18.01 -8.90
N THR A 89 3.67 17.32 -9.56
CA THR A 89 2.22 17.57 -9.43
C THR A 89 1.62 16.98 -8.15
N GLY A 90 2.39 16.19 -7.40
CA GLY A 90 1.92 15.57 -6.16
C GLY A 90 0.87 14.48 -6.36
N ILE A 91 0.73 13.91 -7.56
CA ILE A 91 -0.14 12.75 -7.81
C ILE A 91 0.43 11.50 -7.13
N ILE A 92 1.76 11.39 -7.14
CA ILE A 92 2.51 10.34 -6.47
C ILE A 92 3.59 10.92 -5.56
N LYS A 93 4.04 10.12 -4.60
CA LYS A 93 5.10 10.43 -3.64
C LYS A 93 6.12 9.28 -3.60
N LEU A 94 7.34 9.57 -3.14
CA LEU A 94 8.37 8.57 -2.91
C LEU A 94 8.35 8.08 -1.46
N GLU A 95 8.36 6.77 -1.31
CA GLU A 95 8.76 6.10 -0.09
C GLU A 95 10.24 5.71 -0.25
N TYR A 96 11.12 6.38 0.49
CA TYR A 96 12.56 6.16 0.37
C TYR A 96 12.98 4.85 1.02
N SER A 97 13.85 4.11 0.33
CA SER A 97 14.42 2.88 0.90
C SER A 97 15.32 3.20 2.09
N LYS A 98 15.20 2.38 3.15
CA LYS A 98 16.09 2.41 4.33
C LYS A 98 17.29 1.47 4.20
N GLU A 99 17.43 0.77 3.06
CA GLU A 99 18.60 -0.05 2.82
C GLU A 99 19.86 0.85 2.78
N ALA A 100 20.84 0.51 3.60
CA ALA A 100 22.13 1.19 3.59
C ALA A 100 22.79 1.04 2.21
N LYS A 101 23.04 2.17 1.54
CA LYS A 101 23.75 2.16 0.25
C LYS A 101 25.15 1.61 0.47
N LYS A 102 25.47 0.50 -0.19
CA LYS A 102 26.82 -0.07 -0.15
C LYS A 102 27.84 0.96 -0.64
N ILE A 103 28.85 1.23 0.19
CA ILE A 103 30.02 2.02 -0.20
C ILE A 103 30.74 1.23 -1.30
N LYS A 104 30.80 1.80 -2.51
CA LYS A 104 31.49 1.17 -3.63
C LYS A 104 32.99 1.39 -3.48
N ASP A 105 33.70 0.40 -2.94
CA ASP A 105 35.16 0.36 -3.07
C ASP A 105 35.51 -0.01 -4.53
N LYS A 106 36.19 0.90 -5.23
CA LYS A 106 36.61 0.71 -6.63
C LYS A 106 37.50 -0.52 -6.82
N ARG A 107 38.15 -1.02 -5.76
CA ARG A 107 39.07 -2.16 -5.81
C ARG A 107 38.39 -3.50 -5.54
N GLN A 108 37.16 -3.53 -5.05
CA GLN A 108 36.44 -4.76 -4.74
C GLN A 108 35.51 -5.18 -5.88
N LYS A 109 35.68 -6.41 -6.38
CA LYS A 109 34.77 -6.99 -7.37
C LYS A 109 33.39 -7.23 -6.75
N ILE A 110 32.37 -6.56 -7.30
CA ILE A 110 30.97 -6.79 -6.92
C ILE A 110 30.57 -8.22 -7.31
N LYS A 111 29.97 -8.97 -6.37
CA LYS A 111 29.39 -10.30 -6.62
C LYS A 111 28.44 -10.25 -7.82
N LYS A 112 28.46 -11.28 -8.67
CA LYS A 112 27.73 -11.29 -9.96
C LYS A 112 26.25 -10.97 -9.76
N GLU A 113 25.62 -11.52 -8.72
CA GLU A 113 24.20 -11.29 -8.43
C GLU A 113 23.86 -9.86 -7.94
N LEU A 114 24.85 -9.05 -7.55
CA LEU A 114 24.65 -7.67 -7.08
C LEU A 114 24.93 -6.61 -8.15
N ARG A 115 25.47 -7.00 -9.32
CA ARG A 115 25.87 -6.05 -10.36
C ARG A 115 24.69 -5.32 -11.01
N SER A 116 23.53 -5.97 -11.11
CA SER A 116 22.29 -5.40 -11.66
C SER A 116 21.33 -4.89 -10.58
N TYR A 117 21.65 -5.11 -9.30
CA TYR A 117 20.80 -4.68 -8.20
C TYR A 117 20.97 -3.19 -7.94
N VAL A 118 19.86 -2.46 -7.95
CA VAL A 118 19.80 -1.03 -7.63
C VAL A 118 18.76 -0.86 -6.54
N VAL A 119 19.18 -0.25 -5.42
CA VAL A 119 18.28 0.21 -4.36
C VAL A 119 17.30 1.19 -4.99
N GLN A 120 16.02 0.88 -4.87
CA GLN A 120 14.94 1.64 -5.50
C GLN A 120 13.95 2.10 -4.45
N ASP A 121 13.63 3.38 -4.53
CA ASP A 121 12.49 3.96 -3.83
C ASP A 121 11.19 3.39 -4.40
N LYS A 122 10.18 3.28 -3.53
CA LYS A 122 8.84 2.88 -3.91
C LYS A 122 7.98 4.12 -4.17
N ILE A 123 6.97 3.94 -4.99
CA ILE A 123 5.98 4.94 -5.36
C ILE A 123 4.71 4.69 -4.56
N ILE A 124 4.16 5.76 -3.99
CA ILE A 124 2.88 5.78 -3.31
C ILE A 124 1.98 6.79 -4.02
N PHE A 125 0.70 6.46 -4.20
CA PHE A 125 -0.29 7.42 -4.68
C PHE A 125 -0.68 8.35 -3.55
N SER A 126 -0.89 9.63 -3.85
CA SER A 126 -1.21 10.62 -2.82
C SER A 126 -2.56 10.42 -2.16
N ASN A 127 -3.50 9.73 -2.82
CA ASN A 127 -4.77 9.30 -2.25
C ASN A 127 -5.24 7.97 -2.87
N GLN A 128 -6.14 7.27 -2.18
CA GLN A 128 -6.65 5.96 -2.59
C GLN A 128 -7.56 6.05 -3.81
N PHE A 129 -8.35 7.12 -3.96
CA PHE A 129 -9.24 7.29 -5.10
C PHE A 129 -8.51 7.33 -6.43
N THR A 130 -7.42 8.09 -6.50
CA THR A 130 -6.55 8.16 -7.68
C THR A 130 -5.96 6.77 -7.98
N ARG A 131 -5.48 6.07 -6.94
CA ARG A 131 -4.96 4.70 -7.11
C ARG A 131 -6.03 3.76 -7.64
N PHE A 132 -7.23 3.82 -7.08
CA PHE A 132 -8.39 3.02 -7.49
C PHE A 132 -8.76 3.27 -8.96
N PHE A 133 -8.83 4.54 -9.36
CA PHE A 133 -9.12 4.94 -10.73
C PHE A 133 -8.13 4.33 -11.73
N PHE A 134 -6.82 4.45 -11.48
CA PHE A 134 -5.80 3.91 -12.39
C PHE A 134 -5.63 2.38 -12.28
N TYR A 135 -6.04 1.77 -11.17
CA TYR A 135 -6.04 0.31 -10.99
C TYR A 135 -7.21 -0.38 -11.72
N PHE A 136 -8.43 0.12 -11.53
CA PHE A 136 -9.66 -0.54 -11.95
C PHE A 136 -10.39 0.17 -13.08
N LEU A 137 -10.59 1.49 -12.99
CA LEU A 137 -11.48 2.19 -13.91
C LEU A 137 -10.81 2.45 -15.25
N LYS A 138 -9.66 3.12 -15.26
CA LYS A 138 -8.93 3.44 -16.49
C LYS A 138 -8.59 2.20 -17.33
N PRO A 139 -8.12 1.07 -16.76
CA PRO A 139 -7.82 -0.12 -17.56
C PRO A 139 -9.06 -0.81 -18.15
N ASN A 140 -10.24 -0.59 -17.56
CA ASN A 140 -11.50 -1.18 -18.02
C ASN A 140 -12.40 -0.15 -18.75
N GLU A 141 -11.85 1.00 -19.13
CA GLU A 141 -12.57 2.11 -19.77
C GLU A 141 -13.46 1.65 -20.93
N LYS A 142 -12.95 0.76 -21.80
CA LYS A 142 -13.73 0.23 -22.93
C LYS A 142 -15.02 -0.47 -22.47
N LEU A 143 -14.96 -1.27 -21.41
CA LEU A 143 -16.13 -1.98 -20.88
C LEU A 143 -17.12 -1.01 -20.23
N ILE A 144 -16.60 0.00 -19.52
CA ILE A 144 -17.41 1.03 -18.87
C ILE A 144 -18.18 1.85 -19.93
N LEU A 145 -17.50 2.29 -21.00
CA LEU A 145 -18.14 3.03 -22.10
C LEU A 145 -19.15 2.19 -22.91
N GLN A 146 -19.07 0.86 -22.80
CA GLN A 146 -20.03 -0.09 -23.38
C GLN A 146 -21.15 -0.47 -22.39
N ASN A 147 -21.24 0.18 -21.23
CA ASN A 147 -22.19 -0.11 -20.15
C ASN A 147 -22.13 -1.57 -19.65
N ARG A 148 -20.97 -2.23 -19.79
CA ARG A 148 -20.75 -3.60 -19.31
C ARG A 148 -20.32 -3.60 -17.84
N TYR A 149 -21.09 -2.92 -16.99
CA TYR A 149 -20.72 -2.67 -15.59
C TYR A 149 -20.63 -3.93 -14.76
N LYS A 150 -21.50 -4.92 -15.02
CA LYS A 150 -21.46 -6.22 -14.33
C LYS A 150 -20.07 -6.86 -14.40
N GLU A 151 -19.44 -6.88 -15.58
CA GLU A 151 -18.12 -7.47 -15.76
C GLU A 151 -17.03 -6.67 -15.05
N VAL A 152 -17.13 -5.34 -15.08
CA VAL A 152 -16.20 -4.46 -14.35
C VAL A 152 -16.32 -4.68 -12.86
N LEU A 153 -17.53 -4.76 -12.32
CA LEU A 153 -17.79 -4.99 -10.90
C LEU A 153 -17.35 -6.39 -10.44
N GLU A 154 -17.58 -7.43 -11.25
CA GLU A 154 -17.07 -8.78 -10.98
C GLU A 154 -15.55 -8.79 -10.91
N TYR A 155 -14.87 -8.12 -11.85
CA TYR A 155 -13.40 -7.97 -11.83
C TYR A 155 -12.91 -7.20 -10.60
N ILE A 156 -13.58 -6.10 -10.23
CA ILE A 156 -13.25 -5.33 -9.02
C ILE A 156 -13.38 -6.23 -7.79
N LYS A 157 -14.53 -6.90 -7.62
CA LYS A 157 -14.81 -7.80 -6.48
C LYS A 157 -13.75 -8.90 -6.34
N GLU A 158 -13.35 -9.52 -7.46
CA GLU A 158 -12.32 -10.58 -7.46
C GLU A 158 -10.96 -10.09 -6.94
N LYS A 159 -10.57 -8.87 -7.27
CA LYS A 159 -9.26 -8.30 -6.91
C LYS A 159 -9.30 -7.41 -5.66
N PHE A 160 -10.48 -7.13 -5.11
CA PHE A 160 -10.69 -6.09 -4.11
C PHE A 160 -9.85 -6.32 -2.85
N GLU A 161 -9.86 -7.55 -2.30
CA GLU A 161 -9.09 -7.88 -1.09
C GLU A 161 -7.58 -7.67 -1.30
N LEU A 162 -7.05 -8.08 -2.46
CA LEU A 162 -5.64 -7.87 -2.80
C LEU A 162 -5.32 -6.38 -2.96
N TYR A 163 -6.19 -5.63 -3.64
CA TYR A 163 -6.02 -4.19 -3.80
C TYR A 163 -6.00 -3.46 -2.44
N GLN A 164 -6.92 -3.83 -1.55
CA GLN A 164 -7.06 -3.27 -0.21
C GLN A 164 -5.89 -3.59 0.72
N SER A 165 -5.19 -4.70 0.51
CA SER A 165 -4.08 -5.12 1.38
C SER A 165 -3.02 -4.03 1.57
N PHE A 166 -2.67 -3.30 0.50
CA PHE A 166 -1.71 -2.19 0.59
C PHE A 166 -2.30 -0.96 1.29
N CYS A 167 -3.59 -0.66 1.08
CA CYS A 167 -4.25 0.43 1.82
C CYS A 167 -4.26 0.13 3.33
N PHE A 168 -4.51 -1.12 3.71
CA PHE A 168 -4.45 -1.55 5.10
C PHE A 168 -3.02 -1.48 5.67
N GLU A 169 -1.99 -1.79 4.87
CA GLU A 169 -0.59 -1.58 5.24
C GLU A 169 -0.27 -0.09 5.47
N GLN A 170 -0.79 0.82 4.64
CA GLN A 170 -0.60 2.26 4.83
C GLN A 170 -1.26 2.76 6.12
N LEU A 171 -2.54 2.44 6.34
CA LEU A 171 -3.24 2.81 7.58
C LEU A 171 -2.59 2.18 8.82
N SER A 172 -2.01 0.98 8.68
CA SER A 172 -1.28 0.33 9.77
C SER A 172 -0.08 1.17 10.22
N ARG A 173 0.55 1.92 9.31
CA ARG A 173 1.65 2.82 9.66
C ARG A 173 1.13 4.03 10.42
N GLU A 174 0.06 4.66 9.93
CA GLU A 174 -0.60 5.78 10.60
C GLU A 174 -1.10 5.40 12.01
N LEU A 175 -1.65 4.19 12.17
CA LEU A 175 -2.03 3.63 13.46
C LEU A 175 -0.85 3.59 14.44
N LEU A 176 0.31 3.12 13.98
CA LEU A 176 1.51 3.04 14.83
C LEU A 176 2.11 4.42 15.11
N GLU A 177 2.08 5.33 14.14
CA GLU A 177 2.48 6.73 14.33
C GLU A 177 1.65 7.38 15.44
N LYS A 178 0.33 7.23 15.38
CA LYS A 178 -0.57 7.74 16.43
C LYS A 178 -0.38 7.03 17.77
N LYS A 179 -0.28 5.70 17.77
CA LYS A 179 -0.15 4.88 18.99
C LYS A 179 1.14 5.16 19.77
N PHE A 180 2.25 5.39 19.07
CA PHE A 180 3.55 5.66 19.69
C PHE A 180 3.90 7.16 19.73
N ASN A 181 3.04 8.03 19.19
CA ASN A 181 3.30 9.47 19.04
C ASN A 181 4.62 9.78 18.33
N ILE A 182 4.81 9.13 17.17
CA ILE A 182 6.00 9.24 16.31
C ILE A 182 5.57 9.52 14.87
N ASN A 183 6.54 9.81 14.00
CA ASN A 183 6.32 9.98 12.55
C ASN A 183 7.37 9.21 11.75
N GLY A 184 7.03 8.82 10.53
CA GLY A 184 7.99 8.18 9.61
C GLY A 184 7.99 6.66 9.69
N VAL A 185 6.88 6.05 10.09
CA VAL A 185 6.70 4.60 10.01
C VAL A 185 6.51 4.20 8.55
N GLN A 186 7.33 3.27 8.08
CA GLN A 186 7.34 2.90 6.66
C GLN A 186 7.72 1.44 6.47
N SER A 187 7.66 0.94 5.23
CA SER A 187 8.21 -0.38 4.92
C SER A 187 9.75 -0.34 4.87
N TYR A 188 10.37 -1.48 5.16
CA TYR A 188 11.77 -1.74 4.88
C TYR A 188 11.86 -2.80 3.78
N TRP A 189 12.72 -2.60 2.79
CA TRP A 189 12.99 -3.63 1.78
C TRP A 189 14.43 -3.57 1.31
N ASP A 190 14.99 -4.74 1.08
CA ASP A 190 16.23 -4.93 0.34
C ASP A 190 16.03 -5.96 -0.79
N LYS A 191 17.10 -6.56 -1.28
CA LYS A 191 17.03 -7.59 -2.32
C LYS A 191 16.36 -8.90 -1.84
N ASN A 192 16.55 -9.25 -0.57
CA ASN A 192 16.29 -10.57 -0.02
C ASN A 192 15.05 -10.60 0.89
N LEU A 193 14.71 -9.48 1.51
CA LEU A 193 13.59 -9.41 2.46
C LEU A 193 12.84 -8.07 2.38
N GLU A 194 11.64 -8.12 2.93
CA GLU A 194 10.74 -6.98 3.09
C GLU A 194 10.04 -7.07 4.45
N LEU A 195 9.89 -5.92 5.12
CA LEU A 195 9.09 -5.73 6.31
C LEU A 195 8.01 -4.69 5.97
N ASP A 196 6.76 -5.01 6.31
CA ASP A 196 5.61 -4.14 6.05
C ASP A 196 5.68 -2.86 6.91
N LEU A 197 6.16 -3.02 8.17
CA LEU A 197 6.30 -1.97 9.16
C LEU A 197 7.74 -1.95 9.70
N TYR A 198 8.35 -0.78 9.71
CA TYR A 198 9.68 -0.53 10.25
C TYR A 198 9.76 0.90 10.77
N TYR A 199 10.31 1.05 11.96
CA TYR A 199 10.66 2.32 12.57
C TYR A 199 11.89 2.14 13.44
N GLN A 200 12.79 3.12 13.42
CA GLN A 200 13.96 3.13 14.29
C GLN A 200 14.43 4.58 14.53
N ASP A 201 14.53 4.96 15.79
CA ASP A 201 15.25 6.13 16.28
C ASP A 201 16.19 5.74 17.45
N GLU A 202 16.67 6.72 18.22
CA GLU A 202 17.57 6.51 19.35
C GLU A 202 16.93 5.73 20.52
N ASN A 203 15.60 5.79 20.67
CA ASN A 203 14.87 5.27 21.83
C ASN A 203 13.95 4.09 21.49
N LEU A 204 13.45 4.04 20.25
CA LEU A 204 12.42 3.12 19.80
C LEU A 204 12.79 2.48 18.48
N CYS A 205 12.76 1.16 18.44
CA CYS A 205 12.88 0.34 17.26
C CYS A 205 11.75 -0.69 17.23
N PHE A 206 11.02 -0.76 16.13
CA PHE A 206 10.06 -1.85 15.93
C PHE A 206 10.04 -2.33 14.49
N VAL A 207 9.62 -3.58 14.34
CA VAL A 207 9.39 -4.21 13.05
C VAL A 207 8.04 -4.90 13.07
N GLY A 208 7.38 -4.98 11.92
CA GLY A 208 6.08 -5.62 11.87
C GLY A 208 5.63 -6.14 10.52
N GLU A 209 4.57 -6.93 10.60
CA GLU A 209 3.90 -7.58 9.49
C GLU A 209 2.41 -7.26 9.51
N VAL A 210 1.88 -6.89 8.35
CA VAL A 210 0.47 -6.59 8.17
C VAL A 210 -0.17 -7.71 7.37
N LYS A 211 -1.33 -8.19 7.83
CA LYS A 211 -2.05 -9.28 7.17
C LYS A 211 -3.51 -8.92 6.97
N PHE A 212 -3.82 -8.55 5.74
CA PHE A 212 -5.18 -8.35 5.26
C PHE A 212 -5.72 -9.66 4.66
N LYS A 213 -6.23 -10.54 5.52
CA LYS A 213 -6.82 -11.82 5.13
C LYS A 213 -8.05 -12.12 6.00
N ASN A 214 -9.00 -12.86 5.45
CA ASN A 214 -10.18 -13.30 6.21
C ASN A 214 -9.89 -14.50 7.14
N LYS A 215 -8.64 -14.99 7.23
CA LYS A 215 -8.23 -16.05 8.15
C LYS A 215 -7.46 -15.47 9.33
N LYS A 216 -7.65 -16.07 10.51
CA LYS A 216 -6.89 -15.76 11.72
C LYS A 216 -5.39 -16.04 11.53
N ILE A 217 -4.56 -15.20 12.14
CA ILE A 217 -3.10 -15.31 12.06
C ILE A 217 -2.57 -16.27 13.12
N CYS A 218 -1.63 -17.13 12.71
CA CYS A 218 -0.97 -18.10 13.58
C CYS A 218 0.46 -17.68 13.94
N LYS A 219 1.04 -18.36 14.92
CA LYS A 219 2.39 -18.13 15.46
C LYS A 219 3.51 -18.13 14.41
N ASN A 220 3.35 -18.84 13.29
CA ASN A 220 4.37 -18.91 12.22
C ASN A 220 4.80 -17.52 11.71
N ILE A 221 3.89 -16.54 11.68
CA ILE A 221 4.22 -15.19 11.23
C ILE A 221 5.21 -14.51 12.19
N LEU A 222 5.05 -14.69 13.50
CA LEU A 222 5.98 -14.16 14.50
C LEU A 222 7.39 -14.74 14.33
N ASN A 223 7.49 -16.05 14.11
CA ASN A 223 8.78 -16.71 13.90
C ASN A 223 9.49 -16.17 12.64
N LEU A 224 8.74 -15.97 11.55
CA LEU A 224 9.27 -15.37 10.33
C LEU A 224 9.73 -13.93 10.55
N LEU A 225 8.94 -13.12 11.26
CA LEU A 225 9.28 -11.73 11.57
C LEU A 225 10.57 -11.64 12.42
N LYS A 226 10.69 -12.47 13.46
CA LYS A 226 11.92 -12.59 14.27
C LYS A 226 13.13 -13.00 13.42
N SER A 227 12.94 -13.93 12.49
CA SER A 227 13.99 -14.35 11.56
C SER A 227 14.44 -13.20 10.64
N LYS A 228 13.51 -12.41 10.11
CA LYS A 228 13.81 -11.21 9.31
C LYS A 228 14.59 -10.18 10.12
N ALA A 229 14.12 -9.84 11.34
CA ALA A 229 14.81 -8.90 12.22
C ALA A 229 16.26 -9.34 12.52
N LYS A 230 16.46 -10.65 12.81
CA LYS A 230 17.78 -11.22 13.03
C LYS A 230 18.68 -11.10 11.80
N SER A 231 18.15 -11.34 10.60
CA SER A 231 18.94 -11.22 9.36
C SER A 231 19.36 -9.78 9.03
N LEU A 232 18.63 -8.79 9.57
CA LEU A 232 18.98 -7.37 9.49
C LEU A 232 19.84 -6.89 10.67
N ASN A 233 20.24 -7.78 11.59
CA ASN A 233 20.91 -7.44 12.84
C ASN A 233 20.15 -6.37 13.67
N LEU A 234 18.81 -6.41 13.63
CA LEU A 234 17.95 -5.53 14.41
C LEU A 234 17.62 -6.16 15.76
N ALA A 235 17.62 -5.35 16.81
CA ALA A 235 17.12 -5.69 18.14
C ALA A 235 15.92 -4.78 18.48
N PRO A 236 14.73 -5.05 17.90
CA PRO A 236 13.57 -4.19 18.09
C PRO A 236 13.03 -4.28 19.52
N ASN A 237 12.60 -3.14 20.06
CA ASN A 237 11.80 -3.07 21.29
C ASN A 237 10.48 -3.80 21.11
N TYR A 238 9.90 -3.76 19.91
CA TYR A 238 8.62 -4.40 19.60
C TYR A 238 8.61 -5.17 18.27
N TYR A 239 8.04 -6.37 18.33
CA TYR A 239 7.54 -7.12 17.20
C TYR A 239 6.04 -6.86 17.09
N ILE A 240 5.60 -6.34 15.95
CA ILE A 240 4.21 -5.93 15.74
C ILE A 240 3.57 -6.80 14.66
N ILE A 241 2.42 -7.38 14.94
CA ILE A 241 1.62 -8.09 13.93
C ILE A 241 0.25 -7.45 13.91
N ILE A 242 -0.19 -7.04 12.73
CA ILE A 242 -1.50 -6.41 12.52
C ILE A 242 -2.34 -7.31 11.62
N SER A 243 -3.56 -7.64 12.06
CA SER A 243 -4.45 -8.58 11.37
C SER A 243 -5.83 -7.98 11.11
N LYS A 244 -6.34 -8.10 9.88
CA LYS A 244 -7.73 -7.74 9.56
C LYS A 244 -8.73 -8.55 10.39
N ASN A 245 -8.50 -9.85 10.54
CA ASN A 245 -9.46 -10.80 11.15
C ASN A 245 -8.94 -11.44 12.44
N GLY A 246 -8.04 -10.74 13.14
CA GLY A 246 -7.50 -11.16 14.42
C GLY A 246 -6.59 -12.40 14.37
N PHE A 247 -6.48 -13.07 15.51
CA PHE A 247 -5.42 -14.01 15.83
C PHE A 247 -5.96 -15.37 16.29
N SER A 248 -5.11 -16.41 16.17
CA SER A 248 -5.42 -17.75 16.66
C SER A 248 -5.17 -17.84 18.17
N LYS A 249 -5.90 -18.73 18.85
CA LYS A 249 -5.73 -18.96 20.30
C LYS A 249 -4.30 -19.34 20.70
N GLU A 250 -3.49 -19.83 19.77
CA GLU A 250 -2.10 -20.19 20.03
C GLU A 250 -1.22 -18.95 20.19
N ILE A 251 -1.31 -18.00 19.26
CA ILE A 251 -0.52 -16.76 19.33
C ILE A 251 -1.06 -15.82 20.41
N ASP A 252 -2.38 -15.83 20.67
CA ASP A 252 -2.99 -15.06 21.77
C ASP A 252 -2.47 -15.48 23.16
N LYS A 253 -2.02 -16.74 23.31
CA LYS A 253 -1.44 -17.25 24.55
C LYS A 253 0.04 -16.87 24.74
N ILE A 254 0.68 -16.26 23.73
CA ILE A 254 2.07 -15.85 23.81
C ILE A 254 2.15 -14.55 24.62
N CYS A 255 2.56 -14.66 25.88
CA CYS A 255 2.79 -13.50 26.75
C CYS A 255 4.22 -12.99 26.60
N GLU A 256 4.60 -12.55 25.41
CA GLU A 256 5.88 -11.86 25.18
C GLU A 256 5.70 -10.35 25.37
N GLN A 257 6.46 -9.74 26.29
CA GLN A 257 6.35 -8.31 26.59
C GLN A 257 6.65 -7.40 25.39
N ASN A 258 7.47 -7.89 24.46
CA ASN A 258 7.85 -7.18 23.24
C ASN A 258 6.98 -7.55 22.02
N LEU A 259 5.84 -8.22 22.20
CA LEU A 259 4.92 -8.56 21.11
C LEU A 259 3.65 -7.71 21.20
N LEU A 260 3.35 -6.95 20.14
CA LEU A 260 2.06 -6.29 19.96
C LEU A 260 1.24 -6.98 18.87
N LEU A 261 0.04 -7.39 19.25
CA LEU A 261 -0.97 -7.95 18.35
C LEU A 261 -2.09 -6.91 18.22
N LEU A 262 -2.28 -6.37 17.02
CA LEU A 262 -3.33 -5.38 16.74
C LEU A 262 -4.31 -5.94 15.70
N ASP A 263 -5.58 -5.62 15.85
CA ASP A 263 -6.62 -5.97 14.90
C ASP A 263 -7.35 -4.75 14.34
N LEU A 264 -8.38 -4.99 13.52
CA LEU A 264 -9.13 -3.91 12.89
C LEU A 264 -9.69 -2.91 13.90
N ASN A 265 -10.08 -3.34 15.12
CA ASN A 265 -10.65 -2.44 16.13
C ASN A 265 -9.65 -1.43 16.66
N ASP A 266 -8.34 -1.73 16.64
CA ASP A 266 -7.31 -0.79 17.09
C ASP A 266 -7.25 0.47 16.20
N PHE A 267 -7.74 0.41 14.96
CA PHE A 267 -7.81 1.55 14.05
C PHE A 267 -8.82 2.61 14.49
N LYS A 268 -9.67 2.35 15.50
CA LYS A 268 -10.58 3.36 16.06
C LYS A 268 -9.85 4.60 16.55
N ILE A 269 -8.62 4.44 17.04
CA ILE A 269 -7.80 5.58 17.47
C ILE A 269 -7.59 6.61 16.35
N LEU A 270 -7.60 6.20 15.07
CA LEU A 270 -7.47 7.11 13.93
C LEU A 270 -8.72 7.97 13.71
N LEU A 271 -9.85 7.62 14.33
CA LEU A 271 -11.10 8.37 14.23
C LEU A 271 -11.28 9.35 15.39
N GLU A 272 -10.48 9.23 16.44
CA GLU A 272 -10.47 10.13 17.59
C GLU A 272 -9.71 11.41 17.21
N GLU A 273 -10.19 12.60 17.59
CA GLU A 273 -9.47 13.86 17.36
C GLU A 273 -8.23 13.96 18.26
#